data_AF-A0A512AKK4-F1
#
_entry.id   AF-A0A512AKK4-F1
#
_cell.length_a   1.000
_cell.length_b   1.000
_cell.length_c   1.000
_cell.angle_alpha   90.00
_cell.angle_beta   90.00
_cell.angle_gamma   90.00
#
_symmetry.space_group_name_H-M   'P 1'
#
loop_
_entity.id
_entity.type
_entity.pdbx_description
1 polymer ?
#
loop_
_entity_poly.entity_id
_entity_poly.type
_entity_poly.pdbx_seq_one_letter_code
_entity_poly.pdbx_strand_id
1 'polypeptide(L)'
;MKGIAEFEAVVAAANLPGAVALITDSKDTRYSRAFGMADAVNSVPMREDTLFQIASMTKALTSVAVLQLVERGKLDLDAPIGPILPELAEPQVLDGFDADGKPILRAASSPVTLRHLLLHTSGCGYTFMNADLLRHAMASGKMAAGKRASLDLPLMFDPGTQWQYGVGIDWAGLAVEAVTGMTLGEWFEREITGPLGMTQTRFRADWEAGEAQVHVREAEGGFKTQGMVLGGGEYHNGGGGLSSTAGDYARFLRMILRGGELDGVRVLSPEMAKIAREDALPEHLSAGEMTTAMPSFASAFNPLPGQRGGWTLGGFLVNTETGPAGRSPGSLHWAGIFNCYYWIDTERDFAGVILAQIAPFADPGVLDSFAALERMACANA
;
A
#
# COMPACT_ATOMS: atom_id res chain seq x y z
N MET A 1 -16.15 -9.86 22.03
CA MET A 1 -15.01 -8.92 22.07
C MET A 1 -15.44 -7.70 22.91
N LYS A 2 -14.61 -7.24 23.85
CA LYS A 2 -14.85 -5.99 24.59
C LYS A 2 -14.60 -4.79 23.66
N GLY A 3 -15.33 -3.69 23.83
CA GLY A 3 -15.12 -2.44 23.07
C GLY A 3 -15.93 -2.30 21.77
N ILE A 4 -16.77 -3.28 21.40
CA ILE A 4 -17.59 -3.21 20.16
C ILE A 4 -18.48 -1.97 20.14
N ALA A 5 -19.24 -1.71 21.20
CA ALA A 5 -20.16 -0.57 21.24
C ALA A 5 -19.42 0.78 21.16
N GLU A 6 -18.22 0.87 21.73
CA GLU A 6 -17.38 2.07 21.64
C GLU A 6 -16.86 2.27 20.20
N PHE A 7 -16.36 1.19 19.58
CA PHE A 7 -15.93 1.20 18.19
C PHE A 7 -17.06 1.60 17.23
N GLU A 8 -18.23 0.98 17.35
CA GLU A 8 -19.38 1.27 16.50
C GLU A 8 -19.87 2.72 16.68
N ALA A 9 -19.81 3.27 17.90
CA ALA A 9 -20.12 4.66 18.16
C ALA A 9 -19.13 5.63 17.47
N VAL A 10 -17.83 5.31 17.45
CA VAL A 10 -16.83 6.09 16.72
C VAL A 10 -17.11 6.08 15.22
N VAL A 11 -17.38 4.91 14.63
CA VAL A 11 -17.71 4.79 13.20
C VAL A 11 -18.98 5.56 12.85
N ALA A 12 -20.01 5.49 13.70
CA ALA A 12 -21.24 6.25 13.50
C ALA A 12 -21.03 7.78 13.54
N ALA A 13 -20.09 8.25 14.36
CA ALA A 13 -19.76 9.67 14.47
C ALA A 13 -18.81 10.17 13.36
N ALA A 14 -18.09 9.26 12.68
CA ALA A 14 -17.08 9.59 11.67
C ALA A 14 -17.65 10.11 10.34
N ASN A 15 -18.98 10.11 10.17
CA ASN A 15 -19.66 10.53 8.95
C ASN A 15 -19.06 9.86 7.70
N LEU A 16 -18.92 8.53 7.67
CA LEU A 16 -18.33 7.83 6.52
C LEU A 16 -19.44 7.42 5.54
N PRO A 17 -19.18 7.37 4.22
CA PRO A 17 -20.15 6.83 3.26
C PRO A 17 -20.44 5.37 3.61
N GLY A 18 -19.39 4.59 3.89
CA GLY A 18 -19.44 3.24 4.41
C GLY A 18 -18.03 2.68 4.65
N ALA A 19 -17.95 1.57 5.37
CA ALA A 19 -16.72 0.87 5.64
C ALA A 19 -16.96 -0.61 5.96
N VAL A 20 -15.94 -1.46 5.80
CA VAL A 20 -15.89 -2.80 6.37
C VAL A 20 -14.71 -2.88 7.32
N ALA A 21 -14.95 -3.32 8.55
CA ALA A 21 -13.91 -3.50 9.57
C ALA A 21 -13.83 -4.97 9.98
N LEU A 22 -12.60 -5.50 10.06
CA LEU A 22 -12.33 -6.89 10.38
C LEU A 22 -11.10 -7.01 11.31
N ILE A 23 -11.21 -7.86 12.34
CA ILE A 23 -10.09 -8.29 13.18
C ILE A 23 -9.94 -9.80 13.06
N THR A 24 -8.70 -10.26 12.98
CA THR A 24 -8.33 -11.67 12.92
C THR A 24 -7.13 -11.96 13.81
N ASP A 25 -6.97 -13.21 14.23
CA ASP A 25 -5.67 -13.74 14.63
C ASP A 25 -5.16 -14.75 13.59
N SER A 26 -4.08 -15.48 13.90
CA SER A 26 -3.51 -16.52 13.04
C SER A 26 -4.49 -17.63 12.66
N LYS A 27 -5.58 -17.83 13.42
CA LYS A 27 -6.52 -18.94 13.26
C LYS A 27 -7.78 -18.49 12.55
N ASP A 28 -8.47 -17.50 13.10
CA ASP A 28 -9.85 -17.21 12.75
C ASP A 28 -10.18 -15.70 12.76
N THR A 29 -11.25 -15.35 12.06
CA THR A 29 -11.84 -14.00 12.14
C THR A 29 -12.46 -13.84 13.53
N ARG A 30 -12.05 -12.80 14.25
CA ARG A 30 -12.54 -12.48 15.60
C ARG A 30 -13.67 -11.45 15.59
N TYR A 31 -13.70 -10.59 14.57
CA TYR A 31 -14.74 -9.58 14.35
C TYR A 31 -14.82 -9.24 12.86
N SER A 32 -16.02 -9.02 12.34
CA SER A 32 -16.27 -8.54 10.98
C SER A 32 -17.61 -7.80 10.96
N ARG A 33 -17.62 -6.57 10.44
CA ARG A 33 -18.84 -5.78 10.26
C ARG A 33 -18.73 -4.82 9.09
N ALA A 34 -19.86 -4.63 8.42
CA ALA A 34 -20.08 -3.60 7.41
C ALA A 34 -20.91 -2.45 7.97
N PHE A 35 -20.58 -1.23 7.53
CA PHE A 35 -21.21 0.02 7.94
C PHE A 35 -21.56 0.86 6.71
N GLY A 36 -22.70 1.54 6.74
CA GLY A 36 -23.10 2.50 5.72
C GLY A 36 -23.35 1.90 4.34
N MET A 37 -22.92 2.62 3.31
CA MET A 37 -23.21 2.39 1.90
C MET A 37 -21.92 2.14 1.11
N ALA A 38 -21.95 1.15 0.22
CA ALA A 38 -20.94 0.96 -0.82
C ALA A 38 -21.03 2.06 -1.88
N ASP A 39 -22.23 2.60 -2.12
CA ASP A 39 -22.48 3.78 -2.95
C ASP A 39 -23.54 4.64 -2.25
N ALA A 40 -23.09 5.75 -1.66
CA ALA A 40 -23.98 6.67 -0.92
C ALA A 40 -24.89 7.48 -1.85
N VAL A 41 -24.52 7.66 -3.13
CA VAL A 41 -25.32 8.40 -4.12
C VAL A 41 -26.49 7.56 -4.60
N ASN A 42 -26.24 6.29 -4.89
CA ASN A 42 -27.25 5.35 -5.39
C ASN A 42 -27.88 4.48 -4.28
N SER A 43 -27.60 4.78 -3.01
CA SER A 43 -28.13 4.06 -1.84
C SER A 43 -27.85 2.55 -1.88
N VAL A 44 -26.65 2.15 -2.31
CA VAL A 44 -26.24 0.75 -2.33
C VAL A 44 -25.64 0.39 -0.97
N PRO A 45 -26.21 -0.57 -0.21
CA PRO A 45 -25.72 -0.91 1.12
C PRO A 45 -24.34 -1.56 1.09
N MET A 46 -23.53 -1.25 2.09
CA MET A 46 -22.25 -1.91 2.32
C MET A 46 -22.48 -3.35 2.83
N ARG A 47 -21.66 -4.30 2.36
CA ARG A 47 -21.65 -5.69 2.82
C ARG A 47 -20.24 -6.10 3.21
N GLU A 48 -20.11 -7.12 4.07
CA GLU A 48 -18.79 -7.60 4.51
C GLU A 48 -17.96 -8.17 3.34
N ASP A 49 -18.64 -8.62 2.27
CA ASP A 49 -18.04 -9.11 1.03
C ASP A 49 -17.95 -8.06 -0.09
N THR A 50 -18.24 -6.78 0.21
CA THR A 50 -18.09 -5.70 -0.78
C THR A 50 -16.63 -5.64 -1.26
N LEU A 51 -16.47 -5.45 -2.57
CA LEU A 51 -15.17 -5.27 -3.20
C LEU A 51 -14.70 -3.81 -3.07
N PHE A 52 -13.43 -3.63 -2.73
CA PHE A 52 -12.76 -2.35 -2.55
C PHE A 52 -11.54 -2.25 -3.47
N GLN A 53 -11.24 -1.04 -3.93
CA GLN A 53 -9.92 -0.72 -4.48
C GLN A 53 -8.96 -0.52 -3.30
N ILE A 54 -8.14 -1.53 -3.01
CA ILE A 54 -7.26 -1.54 -1.82
C ILE A 54 -5.98 -0.72 -2.02
N ALA A 55 -5.76 -0.21 -3.23
CA ALA A 55 -4.69 0.73 -3.55
C ALA A 55 -3.35 0.22 -3.01
N SER A 56 -2.61 1.06 -2.27
CA SER A 56 -1.26 0.76 -1.79
C SER A 56 -1.11 -0.44 -0.85
N MET A 57 -2.20 -1.07 -0.39
CA MET A 57 -2.15 -2.40 0.22
C MET A 57 -1.61 -3.46 -0.76
N THR A 58 -1.73 -3.23 -2.07
CA THR A 58 -1.12 -4.04 -3.14
C THR A 58 0.38 -4.24 -2.95
N LYS A 59 1.08 -3.25 -2.38
CA LYS A 59 2.54 -3.26 -2.23
C LYS A 59 3.04 -4.47 -1.44
N ALA A 60 2.27 -4.91 -0.45
CA ALA A 60 2.63 -6.07 0.36
C ALA A 60 2.63 -7.36 -0.49
N LEU A 61 1.65 -7.51 -1.38
CA LEU A 61 1.58 -8.67 -2.28
C LEU A 61 2.69 -8.62 -3.33
N THR A 62 2.97 -7.45 -3.91
CA THR A 62 4.09 -7.26 -4.85
C THR A 62 5.42 -7.59 -4.18
N SER A 63 5.62 -7.15 -2.94
CA SER A 63 6.83 -7.42 -2.17
C SER A 63 6.98 -8.92 -1.88
N VAL A 64 5.91 -9.62 -1.52
CA VAL A 64 5.93 -11.09 -1.36
C VAL A 64 6.29 -11.79 -2.67
N ALA A 65 5.73 -11.38 -3.81
CA ALA A 65 6.07 -11.96 -5.12
C ALA A 65 7.55 -11.78 -5.46
N VAL A 66 8.11 -10.62 -5.17
CA VAL A 66 9.53 -10.33 -5.33
C VAL A 66 10.36 -11.26 -4.43
N LEU A 67 10.01 -11.39 -3.15
CA LEU A 67 10.72 -12.24 -2.21
C LEU A 67 10.64 -13.73 -2.56
N GLN A 68 9.52 -14.20 -3.14
CA GLN A 68 9.43 -15.55 -3.70
C GLN A 68 10.47 -15.80 -4.80
N LEU A 69 10.73 -14.80 -5.65
CA LEU A 69 11.71 -14.90 -6.72
C LEU A 69 13.15 -14.77 -6.21
N VAL A 70 13.38 -13.95 -5.18
CA VAL A 70 14.68 -13.89 -4.48
C VAL A 70 14.99 -15.23 -3.83
N GLU A 71 14.03 -15.82 -3.10
CA GLU A 71 14.16 -17.14 -2.49
C GLU A 71 14.48 -18.24 -3.53
N ARG A 72 13.92 -18.13 -4.74
CA ARG A 72 14.17 -19.05 -5.87
C ARG A 72 15.46 -18.74 -6.64
N GLY A 73 16.25 -17.76 -6.22
CA GLY A 73 17.49 -17.34 -6.88
C GLY A 73 17.27 -16.74 -8.28
N LYS A 74 16.09 -16.18 -8.54
CA LYS A 74 15.72 -15.55 -9.82
C LYS A 74 15.91 -14.05 -9.81
N LEU A 75 15.80 -13.42 -8.64
CA LEU A 75 16.10 -12.02 -8.41
C LEU A 75 17.17 -11.90 -7.32
N ASP A 76 17.95 -10.82 -7.38
CA ASP A 76 18.92 -10.44 -6.36
C ASP A 76 18.52 -9.07 -5.83
N LEU A 77 18.47 -8.93 -4.50
CA LEU A 77 18.08 -7.69 -3.83
C LEU A 77 19.10 -6.56 -4.06
N ASP A 78 20.38 -6.91 -4.20
CA ASP A 78 21.50 -5.96 -4.13
C ASP A 78 22.21 -5.77 -5.47
N ALA A 79 21.90 -6.59 -6.47
CA ALA A 79 22.37 -6.37 -7.83
C ALA A 79 21.75 -5.10 -8.46
N PRO A 80 22.48 -4.38 -9.33
CA PRO A 80 21.91 -3.33 -10.16
C PRO A 80 20.70 -3.83 -10.94
N ILE A 81 19.60 -3.07 -10.94
CA ILE A 81 18.34 -3.50 -11.57
C ILE A 81 18.33 -3.30 -13.09
N GLY A 82 19.21 -2.46 -13.63
CA GLY A 82 19.28 -2.09 -15.05
C GLY A 82 19.25 -3.26 -16.05
N PRO A 83 19.95 -4.39 -15.82
CA PRO A 83 19.86 -5.56 -16.70
C PRO A 83 18.47 -6.19 -16.80
N ILE A 84 17.61 -6.01 -15.80
CA ILE A 84 16.22 -6.51 -15.76
C ILE A 84 15.25 -5.41 -16.21
N LEU A 85 15.51 -4.16 -15.81
CA LEU A 85 14.71 -2.98 -16.12
C LEU A 85 15.59 -1.91 -16.79
N PRO A 86 15.75 -1.96 -18.13
CA PRO A 86 16.63 -1.06 -18.86
C PRO A 86 16.32 0.44 -18.64
N GLU A 87 15.07 0.79 -18.36
CA GLU A 87 14.65 2.15 -18.03
C GLU A 87 15.32 2.70 -16.76
N LEU A 88 15.80 1.82 -15.88
CA LEU A 88 16.50 2.17 -14.64
C LEU A 88 18.02 1.91 -14.72
N ALA A 89 18.57 1.66 -15.91
CA ALA A 89 19.99 1.40 -16.09
C ALA A 89 20.85 2.67 -15.90
N GLU A 90 20.36 3.82 -16.35
CA GLU A 90 21.05 5.11 -16.30
C GLU A 90 20.16 6.22 -15.69
N PRO A 91 19.69 6.03 -14.43
CA PRO A 91 18.70 6.90 -13.85
C PRO A 91 19.25 8.32 -13.65
N GLN A 92 18.40 9.31 -13.93
CA GLN A 92 18.68 10.72 -13.71
C GLN A 92 18.02 11.20 -12.43
N VAL A 93 18.69 12.08 -11.68
CA VAL A 93 18.16 12.79 -10.52
C VAL A 93 17.75 14.20 -10.92
N LEU A 94 16.57 14.64 -10.49
CA LEU A 94 16.09 16.01 -10.63
C LEU A 94 16.82 16.92 -9.63
N ASP A 95 17.68 17.79 -10.15
CA ASP A 95 18.55 18.69 -9.39
C ASP A 95 18.07 20.15 -9.52
N GLY A 96 16.75 20.33 -9.41
CA GLY A 96 16.09 21.63 -9.51
C GLY A 96 15.69 22.06 -10.93
N PHE A 97 15.50 23.36 -11.09
CA PHE A 97 15.06 23.99 -12.34
C PHE A 97 15.92 25.23 -12.63
N ASP A 98 16.20 25.48 -13.90
CA ASP A 98 16.89 26.70 -14.33
C ASP A 98 15.98 27.95 -14.31
N ALA A 99 16.52 29.09 -14.73
CA ALA A 99 15.81 30.36 -14.75
C ALA A 99 14.58 30.37 -15.69
N ASP A 100 14.57 29.50 -16.71
CA ASP A 100 13.45 29.34 -17.65
C ASP A 100 12.45 28.28 -17.18
N GLY A 101 12.67 27.68 -16.00
CA GLY A 101 11.82 26.65 -15.42
C GLY A 101 12.02 25.26 -16.04
N LYS A 102 13.12 25.03 -16.78
CA LYS A 102 13.46 23.72 -17.34
C LYS A 102 14.15 22.87 -16.27
N PRO A 103 13.84 21.56 -16.18
CA PRO A 103 14.48 20.68 -15.21
C PRO A 103 15.98 20.57 -15.43
N ILE A 104 16.76 20.69 -14.37
CA ILE A 104 18.18 20.36 -14.33
C ILE A 104 18.27 18.91 -13.90
N LEU A 105 18.90 18.07 -14.73
CA LEU A 105 19.08 16.65 -14.45
C LEU A 105 20.56 16.32 -14.34
N ARG A 106 20.88 15.39 -13.44
CA ARG A 106 22.22 14.81 -13.32
C ARG A 106 22.14 13.30 -13.24
N ALA A 107 23.22 12.61 -13.60
CA ALA A 107 23.32 11.17 -13.35
C ALA A 107 23.23 10.87 -11.85
N ALA A 108 22.56 9.77 -11.51
CA ALA A 108 22.61 9.23 -10.15
C ALA A 108 24.03 8.77 -9.79
N SER A 109 24.41 8.91 -8.52
CA SER A 109 25.73 8.50 -8.02
C SER A 109 25.88 6.99 -7.77
N SER A 110 24.77 6.25 -7.80
CA SER A 110 24.70 4.80 -7.59
C SER A 110 23.59 4.18 -8.44
N PRO A 111 23.69 2.88 -8.81
CA PRO A 111 22.61 2.18 -9.50
C PRO A 111 21.42 1.95 -8.57
N VAL A 112 20.22 1.90 -9.15
CA VAL A 112 19.03 1.42 -8.45
C VAL A 112 19.13 -0.10 -8.27
N THR A 113 18.74 -0.60 -7.10
CA THR A 113 18.64 -2.04 -6.80
C THR A 113 17.21 -2.39 -6.43
N LEU A 114 16.90 -3.68 -6.42
CA LEU A 114 15.58 -4.16 -5.99
C LEU A 114 15.31 -3.84 -4.52
N ARG A 115 16.34 -3.90 -3.66
CA ARG A 115 16.26 -3.44 -2.26
C ARG A 115 15.85 -1.96 -2.19
N HIS A 116 16.45 -1.10 -3.01
CA HIS A 116 16.09 0.32 -3.03
C HIS A 116 14.62 0.54 -3.42
N LEU A 117 14.12 -0.24 -4.38
CA LEU A 117 12.72 -0.19 -4.82
C LEU A 117 11.75 -0.61 -3.70
N LEU A 118 12.05 -1.72 -3.02
CA LEU A 118 11.21 -2.27 -1.94
C LEU A 118 11.20 -1.40 -0.69
N LEU A 119 12.31 -0.72 -0.38
CA LEU A 119 12.46 0.11 0.82
C LEU A 119 12.08 1.58 0.62
N HIS A 120 11.61 1.97 -0.56
CA HIS A 120 11.36 3.38 -0.90
C HIS A 120 12.60 4.28 -0.72
N THR A 121 13.78 3.73 -1.03
CA THR A 121 15.06 4.45 -1.02
C THR A 121 15.68 4.59 -2.41
N SER A 122 14.94 4.24 -3.48
CA SER A 122 15.42 4.36 -4.86
C SER A 122 15.49 5.78 -5.40
N GLY A 123 14.86 6.76 -4.74
CA GLY A 123 14.66 8.10 -5.27
C GLY A 123 13.39 8.25 -6.12
N CYS A 124 12.69 7.16 -6.45
CA CYS A 124 11.40 7.25 -7.14
C CYS A 124 10.38 7.96 -6.24
N GLY A 125 9.65 8.93 -6.77
CA GLY A 125 8.61 9.67 -6.02
C GLY A 125 7.20 9.48 -6.57
N TYR A 126 6.22 9.99 -5.85
CA TYR A 126 4.87 10.22 -6.36
C TYR A 126 4.63 11.70 -6.66
N THR A 127 4.03 12.00 -7.81
CA THR A 127 3.69 13.37 -8.23
C THR A 127 2.73 14.05 -7.25
N PHE A 128 1.80 13.33 -6.63
CA PHE A 128 0.88 13.90 -5.64
C PHE A 128 1.55 14.25 -4.29
N MET A 129 2.82 13.87 -4.08
CA MET A 129 3.57 14.14 -2.85
C MET A 129 4.68 15.17 -3.01
N ASN A 130 5.23 15.31 -4.22
CA ASN A 130 6.40 16.16 -4.49
C ASN A 130 6.08 17.17 -5.60
N ALA A 131 6.13 18.46 -5.26
CA ALA A 131 5.73 19.54 -6.17
C ALA A 131 6.66 19.70 -7.38
N ASP A 132 7.96 19.41 -7.22
CA ASP A 132 8.94 19.49 -8.31
C ASP A 132 8.75 18.33 -9.28
N LEU A 133 8.52 17.12 -8.76
CA LEU A 133 8.16 15.97 -9.58
C LEU A 133 6.84 16.19 -10.34
N LEU A 134 5.83 16.76 -9.66
CA LEU A 134 4.55 17.13 -10.26
C LEU A 134 4.73 18.12 -11.41
N ARG A 135 5.52 19.18 -11.20
CA ARG A 135 5.84 20.18 -12.22
C ARG A 135 6.51 19.53 -13.43
N HIS A 136 7.50 18.66 -13.19
CA HIS A 136 8.20 17.95 -14.27
C HIS A 136 7.25 17.02 -15.05
N ALA A 137 6.43 16.24 -14.36
CA ALA A 137 5.49 15.31 -14.98
C ALA A 137 4.42 16.03 -15.81
N MET A 138 3.92 17.18 -15.36
CA MET A 138 3.01 18.03 -16.15
C MET A 138 3.68 18.55 -17.41
N ALA A 139 4.89 19.11 -17.30
CA ALA A 139 5.62 19.69 -18.43
C ALA A 139 6.01 18.65 -19.49
N SER A 140 6.28 17.40 -19.07
CA SER A 140 6.62 16.27 -19.94
C SER A 140 5.43 15.47 -20.44
N GLY A 141 4.19 15.78 -19.99
CA GLY A 141 2.99 15.04 -20.37
C GLY A 141 2.88 13.64 -19.76
N LYS A 142 3.64 13.33 -18.71
CA LYS A 142 3.75 12.01 -18.08
C LYS A 142 2.83 11.84 -16.86
N MET A 143 1.62 12.41 -16.89
CA MET A 143 0.67 12.40 -15.75
C MET A 143 -0.40 11.29 -15.80
N ALA A 144 -0.49 10.53 -16.89
CA ALA A 144 -1.59 9.60 -17.11
C ALA A 144 -1.49 8.33 -16.23
N ALA A 145 -2.51 8.10 -15.39
CA ALA A 145 -2.60 6.89 -14.58
C ALA A 145 -2.57 5.62 -15.45
N GLY A 146 -1.91 4.56 -14.95
CA GLY A 146 -1.80 3.28 -15.64
C GLY A 146 -0.93 3.29 -16.91
N LYS A 147 -0.25 4.40 -17.23
CA LYS A 147 0.70 4.48 -18.36
C LYS A 147 2.12 4.16 -17.91
N ARG A 148 2.86 3.36 -18.69
CA ARG A 148 4.27 3.03 -18.35
C ARG A 148 5.15 4.28 -18.35
N ALA A 149 4.87 5.22 -19.24
CA ALA A 149 5.57 6.51 -19.33
C ALA A 149 5.47 7.36 -18.05
N SER A 150 4.45 7.15 -17.21
CA SER A 150 4.29 7.86 -15.93
C SER A 150 5.18 7.32 -14.80
N LEU A 151 5.80 6.15 -14.98
CA LEU A 151 6.82 5.62 -14.08
C LEU A 151 8.22 6.15 -14.40
N ASP A 152 8.44 6.51 -15.67
CA ASP A 152 9.70 7.02 -16.20
C ASP A 152 9.85 8.53 -15.91
N LEU A 153 10.03 8.85 -14.64
CA LEU A 153 10.32 10.20 -14.14
C LEU A 153 11.70 10.20 -13.45
N PRO A 154 12.39 11.35 -13.41
CA PRO A 154 13.66 11.45 -12.71
C PRO A 154 13.51 11.13 -11.22
N LEU A 155 14.57 10.59 -10.63
CA LEU A 155 14.68 10.37 -9.20
C LEU A 155 14.76 11.70 -8.45
N MET A 156 14.32 11.72 -7.20
CA MET A 156 14.39 12.90 -6.34
C MET A 156 15.71 13.01 -5.57
N PHE A 157 16.44 11.91 -5.44
CA PHE A 157 17.72 11.81 -4.77
C PHE A 157 18.46 10.55 -5.24
N ASP A 158 19.74 10.44 -4.89
CA ASP A 158 20.54 9.29 -5.24
C ASP A 158 20.09 8.02 -4.49
N PRO A 159 20.01 6.85 -5.16
CA PRO A 159 19.56 5.62 -4.51
C PRO A 159 20.32 5.29 -3.23
N GLY A 160 19.57 4.96 -2.18
CA GLY A 160 20.06 4.59 -0.85
C GLY A 160 20.35 5.76 0.10
N THR A 161 20.30 7.01 -0.37
CA THR A 161 20.71 8.18 0.45
C THR A 161 19.60 8.80 1.29
N GLN A 162 18.33 8.62 0.89
CA GLN A 162 17.16 9.15 1.58
C GLN A 162 16.00 8.16 1.48
N TRP A 163 14.92 8.45 2.22
CA TRP A 163 13.66 7.73 2.11
C TRP A 163 12.59 8.67 1.55
N GLN A 164 11.83 8.21 0.56
CA GLN A 164 10.63 8.89 0.09
C GLN A 164 9.68 7.89 -0.54
N TYR A 165 8.43 7.93 -0.10
CA TYR A 165 7.38 7.09 -0.68
C TYR A 165 7.17 7.39 -2.17
N GLY A 166 7.03 6.34 -2.97
CA GLY A 166 7.02 6.48 -4.43
C GLY A 166 6.71 5.19 -5.19
N VAL A 167 6.83 5.29 -6.52
CA VAL A 167 6.52 4.23 -7.50
C VAL A 167 7.53 3.08 -7.55
N GLY A 168 8.45 2.97 -6.59
CA GLY A 168 9.47 1.91 -6.59
C GLY A 168 8.88 0.50 -6.65
N ILE A 169 7.74 0.28 -5.98
CA ILE A 169 7.05 -1.01 -5.97
C ILE A 169 6.39 -1.33 -7.33
N ASP A 170 6.00 -0.34 -8.12
CA ASP A 170 5.52 -0.55 -9.48
C ASP A 170 6.63 -1.15 -10.36
N TRP A 171 7.84 -0.59 -10.26
CA TRP A 171 9.03 -1.14 -10.91
C TRP A 171 9.38 -2.54 -10.39
N ALA A 172 9.26 -2.78 -9.08
CA ALA A 172 9.48 -4.11 -8.51
C ALA A 172 8.50 -5.15 -9.09
N GLY A 173 7.24 -4.77 -9.31
CA GLY A 173 6.26 -5.58 -10.02
C GLY A 173 6.67 -5.86 -11.47
N LEU A 174 7.15 -4.86 -12.21
CA LEU A 174 7.67 -5.06 -13.57
C LEU A 174 8.91 -5.97 -13.61
N ALA A 175 9.73 -6.00 -12.56
CA ALA A 175 10.85 -6.94 -12.46
C ALA A 175 10.36 -8.39 -12.33
N VAL A 176 9.25 -8.63 -11.61
CA VAL A 176 8.57 -9.94 -11.56
C VAL A 176 8.14 -10.34 -12.97
N GLU A 177 7.50 -9.44 -13.71
CA GLU A 177 7.05 -9.73 -15.08
C GLU A 177 8.23 -10.04 -16.01
N ALA A 178 9.28 -9.22 -15.96
CA ALA A 178 10.46 -9.38 -16.82
C ALA A 178 11.18 -10.72 -16.63
N VAL A 179 11.31 -11.20 -15.38
CA VAL A 179 12.03 -12.46 -15.09
C VAL A 179 11.16 -13.71 -15.27
N THR A 180 9.84 -13.58 -15.16
CA THR A 180 8.92 -14.72 -15.23
C THR A 180 8.25 -14.88 -16.60
N GLY A 181 8.16 -13.81 -17.38
CA GLY A 181 7.36 -13.75 -18.60
C GLY A 181 5.84 -13.75 -18.35
N MET A 182 5.40 -13.64 -17.10
CA MET A 182 4.00 -13.58 -16.71
C MET A 182 3.61 -12.15 -16.37
N THR A 183 2.35 -11.80 -16.56
CA THR A 183 1.83 -10.58 -15.96
C THR A 183 1.84 -10.71 -14.43
N LEU A 184 1.91 -9.58 -13.73
CA LEU A 184 1.96 -9.57 -12.26
C LEU A 184 0.70 -10.23 -11.65
N GLY A 185 -0.46 -10.01 -12.27
CA GLY A 185 -1.73 -10.64 -11.90
C GLY A 185 -1.71 -12.16 -12.03
N GLU A 186 -1.16 -12.71 -13.12
CA GLU A 186 -1.01 -14.16 -13.29
C GLU A 186 -0.07 -14.76 -12.23
N TRP A 187 1.03 -14.07 -11.91
CA TRP A 187 1.91 -14.50 -10.82
C TRP A 187 1.19 -14.49 -9.47
N PHE A 188 0.47 -13.40 -9.15
CA PHE A 188 -0.29 -13.30 -7.92
C PHE A 188 -1.32 -14.42 -7.80
N GLU A 189 -2.10 -14.65 -8.84
CA GLU A 189 -3.11 -15.71 -8.87
C GLU A 189 -2.47 -17.08 -8.63
N ARG A 190 -1.37 -17.38 -9.32
CA ARG A 190 -0.73 -18.68 -9.23
C ARG A 190 -0.01 -18.93 -7.90
N GLU A 191 0.66 -17.92 -7.36
CA GLU A 191 1.67 -18.10 -6.30
C GLU A 191 1.25 -17.51 -4.95
N ILE A 192 0.19 -16.68 -4.91
CA ILE A 192 -0.25 -15.98 -3.71
C ILE A 192 -1.77 -16.10 -3.52
N THR A 193 -2.58 -15.40 -4.31
CA THR A 193 -4.02 -15.25 -4.06
C THR A 193 -4.79 -16.54 -4.31
N GLY A 194 -4.49 -17.30 -5.36
CA GLY A 194 -5.09 -18.62 -5.61
C GLY A 194 -4.76 -19.64 -4.50
N PRO A 195 -3.48 -19.88 -4.17
CA PRO A 195 -3.06 -20.75 -3.08
C PRO A 195 -3.65 -20.34 -1.72
N LEU A 196 -3.80 -19.05 -1.47
CA LEU A 196 -4.43 -18.53 -0.26
C LEU A 196 -5.95 -18.48 -0.36
N GLY A 197 -6.61 -18.85 -1.46
CA GLY A 197 -8.08 -18.80 -1.59
C GLY A 197 -8.67 -17.38 -1.58
N MET A 198 -7.89 -16.37 -1.95
CA MET A 198 -8.30 -14.96 -2.07
C MET A 198 -8.96 -14.70 -3.43
N THR A 199 -10.11 -15.33 -3.66
CA THR A 199 -10.75 -15.42 -4.99
C THR A 199 -11.27 -14.10 -5.57
N GLN A 200 -11.45 -13.07 -4.74
CA GLN A 200 -11.88 -11.73 -5.14
C GLN A 200 -10.69 -10.78 -5.35
N THR A 201 -9.50 -11.12 -4.85
CA THR A 201 -8.31 -10.27 -4.96
C THR A 201 -7.64 -10.39 -6.32
N ARG A 202 -7.79 -9.34 -7.17
CA ARG A 202 -7.16 -9.26 -8.49
C ARG A 202 -7.10 -7.82 -9.03
N PHE A 203 -6.30 -7.63 -10.08
CA PHE A 203 -6.33 -6.41 -10.89
C PHE A 203 -7.64 -6.35 -11.68
N ARG A 204 -8.26 -5.16 -11.75
CA ARG A 204 -9.50 -4.92 -12.47
C ARG A 204 -9.44 -3.59 -13.20
N ALA A 205 -9.73 -3.64 -14.50
CA ALA A 205 -9.82 -2.45 -15.34
C ALA A 205 -11.19 -1.76 -15.27
N ASP A 206 -12.23 -2.52 -14.90
CA ASP A 206 -13.61 -2.05 -14.79
C ASP A 206 -14.09 -2.07 -13.35
N TRP A 207 -15.08 -1.24 -13.04
CA TRP A 207 -15.69 -1.12 -11.72
C TRP A 207 -17.21 -1.09 -11.85
N GLU A 208 -17.91 -1.97 -11.13
CA GLU A 208 -19.32 -2.27 -11.33
C GLU A 208 -20.23 -1.64 -10.26
N ALA A 209 -21.52 -1.56 -10.60
CA ALA A 209 -22.56 -1.23 -9.63
C ALA A 209 -22.63 -2.33 -8.56
N GLY A 210 -22.55 -1.95 -7.28
CA GLY A 210 -22.50 -2.91 -6.17
C GLY A 210 -21.13 -3.04 -5.50
N GLU A 211 -20.07 -2.59 -6.18
CA GLU A 211 -18.72 -2.44 -5.63
C GLU A 211 -18.60 -1.09 -4.91
N ALA A 212 -17.67 -0.97 -3.95
CA ALA A 212 -17.51 0.27 -3.20
C ALA A 212 -17.01 1.38 -4.12
N GLN A 213 -17.78 2.46 -4.26
CA GLN A 213 -17.43 3.62 -5.07
C GLN A 213 -16.52 4.57 -4.29
N VAL A 214 -15.60 5.25 -4.97
CA VAL A 214 -14.77 6.30 -4.35
C VAL A 214 -15.64 7.53 -4.11
N HIS A 215 -15.73 7.98 -2.86
CA HIS A 215 -16.51 9.15 -2.47
C HIS A 215 -15.64 10.37 -2.19
N VAL A 216 -16.20 11.56 -2.38
CA VAL A 216 -15.68 12.84 -1.88
C VAL A 216 -16.81 13.55 -1.13
N ARG A 217 -16.49 14.17 0.01
CA ARG A 217 -17.46 14.98 0.79
C ARG A 217 -17.84 16.24 0.03
N GLU A 218 -19.13 16.56 0.03
CA GLU A 218 -19.66 17.82 -0.48
C GLU A 218 -19.80 18.84 0.65
N ALA A 219 -19.88 20.13 0.30
CA ALA A 219 -19.91 21.23 1.29
C ALA A 219 -21.14 21.15 2.21
N GLU A 220 -22.24 20.61 1.69
CA GLU A 220 -23.52 20.43 2.37
C GLU A 220 -23.56 19.18 3.26
N GLY A 221 -22.45 18.44 3.38
CA GLY A 221 -22.30 17.24 4.22
C GLY A 221 -22.69 15.92 3.54
N GLY A 222 -23.12 15.96 2.27
CA GLY A 222 -23.37 14.79 1.44
C GLY A 222 -22.10 14.21 0.80
N PHE A 223 -22.30 13.25 -0.12
CA PHE A 223 -21.22 12.62 -0.87
C PHE A 223 -21.53 12.63 -2.36
N LYS A 224 -20.48 12.79 -3.16
CA LYS A 224 -20.48 12.46 -4.58
C LYS A 224 -19.50 11.33 -4.86
N THR A 225 -19.75 10.55 -5.90
CA THR A 225 -18.79 9.56 -6.40
C THR A 225 -17.77 10.20 -7.34
N GLN A 226 -16.55 9.66 -7.33
CA GLN A 226 -15.47 10.03 -8.24
C GLN A 226 -15.09 8.80 -9.06
N GLY A 227 -15.33 8.86 -10.37
CA GLY A 227 -14.95 7.79 -11.29
C GLY A 227 -13.43 7.65 -11.37
N MET A 228 -12.89 6.67 -10.65
CA MET A 228 -11.46 6.35 -10.65
C MET A 228 -11.28 4.85 -10.44
N VAL A 229 -10.53 4.21 -11.35
CA VAL A 229 -10.20 2.79 -11.28
C VAL A 229 -8.69 2.63 -11.36
N LEU A 230 -8.07 2.13 -10.30
CA LEU A 230 -6.61 2.04 -10.17
C LEU A 230 -6.01 0.78 -10.81
N GLY A 231 -6.82 -0.25 -11.06
CA GLY A 231 -6.36 -1.56 -11.53
C GLY A 231 -6.26 -1.71 -13.05
N GLY A 232 -6.64 -0.69 -13.82
CA GLY A 232 -6.53 -0.66 -15.28
C GLY A 232 -5.21 -0.04 -15.78
N GLY A 233 -5.00 -0.05 -17.09
CA GLY A 233 -3.85 0.59 -17.73
C GLY A 233 -3.09 -0.31 -18.70
N GLU A 234 -1.86 0.09 -19.03
CA GLU A 234 -0.93 -0.64 -19.92
C GLU A 234 -0.21 -1.79 -19.20
N TYR A 235 -0.20 -1.79 -17.86
CA TYR A 235 0.47 -2.79 -17.04
C TYR A 235 -0.28 -2.96 -15.71
N HIS A 236 -0.02 -4.06 -15.02
CA HIS A 236 -0.53 -4.28 -13.67
C HIS A 236 0.25 -3.46 -12.64
N ASN A 237 -0.39 -2.42 -12.09
CA ASN A 237 0.21 -1.50 -11.14
C ASN A 237 0.53 -2.17 -9.79
N GLY A 238 1.77 -2.66 -9.61
CA GLY A 238 2.22 -3.32 -8.39
C GLY A 238 2.21 -2.41 -7.15
N GLY A 239 2.14 -1.09 -7.32
CA GLY A 239 2.04 -0.13 -6.24
C GLY A 239 0.62 0.08 -5.70
N GLY A 240 -0.44 -0.33 -6.40
CA GLY A 240 -1.77 0.20 -6.15
C GLY A 240 -2.95 -0.40 -6.91
N GLY A 241 -2.74 -1.37 -7.79
CA GLY A 241 -3.77 -1.80 -8.75
C GLY A 241 -4.73 -2.88 -8.27
N LEU A 242 -4.55 -3.48 -7.09
CA LEU A 242 -5.46 -4.55 -6.64
C LEU A 242 -6.78 -4.02 -6.13
N SER A 243 -7.80 -4.83 -6.40
CA SER A 243 -9.06 -4.86 -5.66
C SER A 243 -9.06 -6.04 -4.69
N SER A 244 -9.84 -5.96 -3.60
CA SER A 244 -9.99 -7.06 -2.64
C SER A 244 -11.23 -6.86 -1.76
N THR A 245 -11.62 -7.90 -1.01
CA THR A 245 -12.53 -7.81 0.14
C THR A 245 -11.72 -7.78 1.45
N ALA A 246 -12.38 -7.43 2.56
CA ALA A 246 -11.76 -7.53 3.89
C ALA A 246 -11.43 -8.99 4.26
N GLY A 247 -12.31 -9.92 3.90
CA GLY A 247 -12.13 -11.35 4.14
C GLY A 247 -10.92 -11.93 3.40
N ASP A 248 -10.76 -11.61 2.10
CA ASP A 248 -9.61 -12.06 1.33
C ASP A 248 -8.30 -11.47 1.88
N TYR A 249 -8.28 -10.17 2.16
CA TYR A 249 -7.07 -9.54 2.69
C TYR A 249 -6.70 -10.09 4.07
N ALA A 250 -7.68 -10.44 4.91
CA ALA A 250 -7.44 -11.11 6.19
C ALA A 250 -6.71 -12.45 6.03
N ARG A 251 -6.93 -13.20 4.95
CA ARG A 251 -6.19 -14.44 4.66
C ARG A 251 -4.72 -14.15 4.37
N PHE A 252 -4.41 -13.08 3.64
CA PHE A 252 -3.03 -12.60 3.49
C PHE A 252 -2.41 -12.22 4.84
N LEU A 253 -3.13 -11.48 5.70
CA LEU A 253 -2.65 -11.12 7.04
C LEU A 253 -2.34 -12.36 7.89
N ARG A 254 -3.19 -13.39 7.86
CA ARG A 254 -2.96 -14.68 8.56
C ARG A 254 -1.72 -15.41 8.05
N MET A 255 -1.49 -15.43 6.75
CA MET A 255 -0.28 -16.03 6.17
C MET A 255 0.98 -15.37 6.72
N ILE A 256 0.97 -14.04 6.88
CA ILE A 256 2.08 -13.30 7.48
C ILE A 256 2.21 -13.59 8.98
N LEU A 257 1.11 -13.61 9.76
CA LEU A 257 1.10 -13.99 11.19
C LEU A 257 1.69 -15.38 11.42
N ARG A 258 1.38 -16.32 10.52
CA ARG A 258 1.83 -17.72 10.58
C ARG A 258 3.22 -17.96 9.97
N GLY A 259 3.95 -16.90 9.61
CA GLY A 259 5.31 -17.02 9.11
C GLY A 259 5.40 -17.66 7.72
N GLY A 260 4.53 -17.25 6.80
CA GLY A 260 4.62 -17.62 5.38
C GLY A 260 3.73 -18.79 4.95
N GLU A 261 2.81 -19.26 5.79
CA GLU A 261 1.96 -20.42 5.53
C GLU A 261 0.51 -20.19 5.99
N LEU A 262 -0.46 -20.70 5.23
CA LEU A 262 -1.86 -20.76 5.64
C LEU A 262 -2.52 -22.01 5.06
N ASP A 263 -3.36 -22.67 5.86
CA ASP A 263 -4.18 -23.82 5.45
C ASP A 263 -3.40 -24.97 4.77
N GLY A 264 -2.15 -25.20 5.19
CA GLY A 264 -1.25 -26.22 4.65
C GLY A 264 -0.45 -25.76 3.42
N VAL A 265 -0.62 -24.50 3.00
CA VAL A 265 -0.01 -23.94 1.79
C VAL A 265 1.06 -22.93 2.16
N ARG A 266 2.29 -23.17 1.69
CA ARG A 266 3.45 -22.31 1.96
C ARG A 266 3.68 -21.31 0.82
N VAL A 267 3.60 -20.03 1.14
CA VAL A 267 3.84 -18.90 0.21
C VAL A 267 5.28 -18.41 0.30
N LEU A 268 5.87 -18.41 1.52
CA LEU A 268 7.27 -18.08 1.80
C LEU A 268 7.86 -19.13 2.77
N SER A 269 9.17 -19.42 2.68
CA SER A 269 9.82 -20.16 3.77
C SER A 269 9.76 -19.39 5.08
N PRO A 270 9.93 -20.08 6.23
CA PRO A 270 9.98 -19.39 7.53
C PRO A 270 11.10 -18.34 7.59
N GLU A 271 12.23 -18.59 6.92
CA GLU A 271 13.35 -17.64 6.83
C GLU A 271 12.95 -16.41 6.01
N MET A 272 12.39 -16.60 4.81
CA MET A 272 11.97 -15.48 3.97
C MET A 272 10.80 -14.69 4.60
N ALA A 273 9.89 -15.36 5.30
CA ALA A 273 8.82 -14.71 6.04
C ALA A 273 9.30 -13.93 7.27
N LYS A 274 10.47 -14.29 7.83
CA LYS A 274 11.15 -13.48 8.84
C LYS A 274 11.76 -12.24 8.20
N ILE A 275 12.53 -12.40 7.11
CA ILE A 275 13.12 -11.30 6.34
C ILE A 275 12.05 -10.29 5.87
N ALA A 276 10.89 -10.78 5.41
CA ALA A 276 9.78 -9.95 4.95
C ALA A 276 9.19 -9.04 6.04
N ARG A 277 9.37 -9.37 7.33
CA ARG A 277 8.77 -8.66 8.46
C ARG A 277 9.75 -7.84 9.28
N GLU A 278 11.05 -8.04 9.09
CA GLU A 278 12.07 -7.29 9.82
C GLU A 278 12.25 -5.89 9.23
N ASP A 279 12.49 -4.91 10.10
CA ASP A 279 12.90 -3.57 9.67
C ASP A 279 14.24 -3.70 8.92
N ALA A 280 14.19 -3.35 7.64
CA ALA A 280 15.32 -3.42 6.74
C ALA A 280 15.78 -2.01 6.31
N LEU A 281 15.15 -0.96 6.84
CA LEU A 281 15.54 0.41 6.59
C LEU A 281 16.80 0.75 7.40
N PRO A 282 17.83 1.38 6.80
CA PRO A 282 19.01 1.84 7.54
C PRO A 282 18.63 2.71 8.75
N GLU A 283 19.36 2.57 9.87
CA GLU A 283 19.04 3.25 11.14
C GLU A 283 19.01 4.78 11.03
N HIS A 284 19.83 5.36 10.15
CA HIS A 284 19.89 6.82 9.93
C HIS A 284 18.72 7.37 9.10
N LEU A 285 17.89 6.48 8.52
CA LEU A 285 16.69 6.86 7.78
C LEU A 285 15.44 6.57 8.62
N SER A 286 14.37 7.29 8.30
CA SER A 286 13.05 7.11 8.90
C SER A 286 11.99 7.14 7.81
N ALA A 287 11.10 6.14 7.84
CA ALA A 287 9.94 6.05 6.97
C ALA A 287 8.70 6.69 7.61
N GLY A 288 7.68 6.93 6.79
CA GLY A 288 6.33 7.26 7.23
C GLY A 288 5.92 8.72 7.05
N GLU A 289 6.86 9.66 7.00
CA GLU A 289 6.54 11.07 6.74
C GLU A 289 6.17 11.29 5.26
N MET A 290 4.96 11.80 5.01
CA MET A 290 4.45 12.04 3.67
C MET A 290 3.98 13.48 3.51
N THR A 291 4.59 14.19 2.55
CA THR A 291 4.16 15.53 2.11
C THR A 291 3.06 15.44 1.04
N THR A 292 2.41 16.56 0.74
CA THR A 292 1.41 16.64 -0.33
C THR A 292 1.70 17.78 -1.30
N ALA A 293 1.56 17.49 -2.59
CA ALA A 293 1.48 18.46 -3.68
C ALA A 293 0.07 18.52 -4.29
N MET A 294 -0.83 17.61 -3.89
CA MET A 294 -2.23 17.54 -4.34
C MET A 294 -3.17 17.28 -3.15
N PRO A 295 -3.48 18.30 -2.32
CA PRO A 295 -4.28 18.13 -1.11
C PRO A 295 -5.70 17.59 -1.32
N SER A 296 -6.27 17.81 -2.51
CA SER A 296 -7.57 17.25 -2.90
C SER A 296 -7.55 15.73 -3.12
N PHE A 297 -6.36 15.14 -3.25
CA PHE A 297 -6.15 13.72 -3.47
C PHE A 297 -5.58 13.03 -2.22
N ALA A 298 -4.59 13.64 -1.60
CA ALA A 298 -3.94 13.12 -0.40
C ALA A 298 -3.52 14.25 0.54
N SER A 299 -3.91 14.16 1.81
CA SER A 299 -3.40 15.04 2.85
C SER A 299 -1.94 14.69 3.18
N ALA A 300 -1.17 15.66 3.70
CA ALA A 300 0.07 15.33 4.38
C ALA A 300 -0.23 14.40 5.57
N PHE A 301 0.62 13.41 5.79
CA PHE A 301 0.35 12.35 6.76
C PHE A 301 1.65 11.84 7.36
N ASN A 302 1.66 11.66 8.68
CA ASN A 302 2.70 10.93 9.38
C ASN A 302 2.01 10.01 10.40
N PRO A 303 2.02 8.68 10.19
CA PRO A 303 1.39 7.74 11.11
C PRO A 303 2.18 7.57 12.43
N LEU A 304 3.44 8.02 12.48
CA LEU A 304 4.36 7.83 13.61
C LEU A 304 5.04 9.16 14.00
N PRO A 305 4.27 10.19 14.40
CA PRO A 305 4.83 11.49 14.72
C PRO A 305 5.78 11.41 15.93
N GLY A 306 7.01 11.89 15.76
CA GLY A 306 8.02 11.92 16.82
C GLY A 306 8.73 10.59 17.09
N GLN A 307 8.45 9.55 16.30
CA GLN A 307 9.13 8.26 16.36
C GLN A 307 9.84 7.98 15.04
N ARG A 308 10.86 7.12 15.07
CA ARG A 308 11.44 6.57 13.83
C ARG A 308 10.43 5.59 13.21
N GLY A 309 10.19 5.69 11.92
CA GLY A 309 9.48 4.64 11.18
C GLY A 309 10.48 3.69 10.53
N GLY A 310 10.32 2.38 10.77
CA GLY A 310 11.06 1.35 10.01
C GLY A 310 10.33 0.97 8.72
N TRP A 311 10.99 0.28 7.81
CA TRP A 311 10.35 -0.26 6.60
C TRP A 311 10.89 -1.65 6.26
N THR A 312 10.00 -2.56 5.93
CA THR A 312 10.35 -3.95 5.64
C THR A 312 10.50 -4.22 4.15
N LEU A 313 11.23 -5.28 3.79
CA LEU A 313 11.22 -5.81 2.42
C LEU A 313 9.88 -6.45 2.04
N GLY A 314 8.99 -6.72 3.00
CA GLY A 314 7.63 -7.19 2.76
C GLY A 314 6.62 -6.09 2.43
N GLY A 315 7.05 -4.83 2.34
CA GLY A 315 6.19 -3.71 1.95
C GLY A 315 5.34 -3.14 3.09
N PHE A 316 5.86 -3.20 4.32
CA PHE A 316 5.20 -2.71 5.53
C PHE A 316 6.00 -1.58 6.17
N LEU A 317 5.30 -0.56 6.69
CA LEU A 317 5.85 0.35 7.70
C LEU A 317 5.89 -0.38 9.05
N VAL A 318 6.95 -0.13 9.83
CA VAL A 318 7.18 -0.76 11.13
C VAL A 318 7.05 0.28 12.23
N ASN A 319 6.24 -0.03 13.25
CA ASN A 319 6.27 0.67 14.52
C ASN A 319 7.56 0.27 15.26
N THR A 320 8.58 1.12 15.32
CA THR A 320 9.82 0.78 16.07
C THR A 320 9.63 0.87 17.58
N GLU A 321 8.57 1.54 18.01
CA GLU A 321 8.14 1.70 19.40
C GLU A 321 6.69 1.25 19.56
N THR A 322 6.14 1.32 20.77
CA THR A 322 4.72 1.06 20.99
C THR A 322 3.88 2.05 20.20
N GLY A 323 2.98 1.52 19.37
CA GLY A 323 2.09 2.33 18.53
C GLY A 323 1.09 3.13 19.36
N PRO A 324 0.54 4.24 18.83
CA PRO A 324 -0.35 5.14 19.58
C PRO A 324 -1.63 4.47 20.09
N ALA A 325 -2.11 3.43 19.41
CA ALA A 325 -3.27 2.63 19.81
C ALA A 325 -2.90 1.35 20.61
N GLY A 326 -1.64 1.21 21.04
CA GLY A 326 -1.18 0.13 21.92
C GLY A 326 -0.63 -1.11 21.23
N ARG A 327 -0.40 -1.07 19.89
CA ARG A 327 0.29 -2.13 19.15
C ARG A 327 1.73 -2.29 19.63
N SER A 328 2.24 -3.51 19.62
CA SER A 328 3.61 -3.81 20.02
C SER A 328 4.66 -3.15 19.11
N PRO A 329 5.88 -2.86 19.64
CA PRO A 329 7.05 -2.61 18.80
C PRO A 329 7.28 -3.76 17.82
N GLY A 330 7.71 -3.44 16.61
CA GLY A 330 7.84 -4.39 15.50
C GLY A 330 6.53 -4.71 14.79
N SER A 331 5.39 -4.16 15.22
CA SER A 331 4.14 -4.34 14.48
C SER A 331 4.18 -3.64 13.11
N LEU A 332 3.55 -4.28 12.15
CA LEU A 332 3.55 -3.92 10.74
C LEU A 332 2.25 -3.22 10.39
N HIS A 333 2.28 -2.27 9.47
CA HIS A 333 1.07 -1.67 8.93
C HIS A 333 1.30 -0.99 7.60
N TRP A 334 0.23 -0.79 6.86
CA TRP A 334 0.21 0.17 5.75
C TRP A 334 -1.22 0.59 5.43
N ALA A 335 -1.38 1.28 4.30
CA ALA A 335 -2.64 1.85 3.89
C ALA A 335 -2.85 1.81 2.37
N GLY A 336 -4.09 2.09 1.96
CA GLY A 336 -4.52 2.38 0.60
C GLY A 336 -5.10 3.80 0.53
N ILE A 337 -4.89 4.47 -0.60
CA ILE A 337 -5.18 5.90 -0.79
C ILE A 337 -6.65 6.26 -0.53
N PHE A 338 -7.58 5.33 -0.72
CA PHE A 338 -9.00 5.55 -0.43
C PHE A 338 -9.39 5.28 1.01
N ASN A 339 -8.46 5.54 1.94
CA ASN A 339 -8.60 5.32 3.37
C ASN A 339 -8.89 3.84 3.73
N CYS A 340 -8.15 2.94 3.10
CA CYS A 340 -8.04 1.56 3.56
C CYS A 340 -6.81 1.42 4.45
N TYR A 341 -6.90 0.73 5.58
CA TYR A 341 -5.78 0.58 6.52
C TYR A 341 -5.72 -0.84 7.05
N TYR A 342 -4.52 -1.37 7.30
CA TYR A 342 -4.34 -2.66 7.95
C TYR A 342 -3.13 -2.66 8.86
N TRP A 343 -3.10 -3.58 9.82
CA TRP A 343 -1.95 -3.83 10.68
C TRP A 343 -1.78 -5.32 10.97
N ILE A 344 -0.59 -5.68 11.41
CA ILE A 344 -0.20 -7.03 11.84
C ILE A 344 0.67 -6.88 13.08
N ASP A 345 0.23 -7.44 14.20
CA ASP A 345 0.97 -7.54 15.44
C ASP A 345 1.31 -9.01 15.68
N THR A 346 2.53 -9.40 15.32
CA THR A 346 2.96 -10.80 15.41
C THR A 346 3.36 -11.19 16.83
N GLU A 347 3.65 -10.23 17.71
CA GLU A 347 3.99 -10.53 19.12
C GLU A 347 2.74 -11.01 19.87
N ARG A 348 1.61 -10.37 19.60
CA ARG A 348 0.34 -10.63 20.28
C ARG A 348 -0.66 -11.43 19.42
N ASP A 349 -0.22 -11.94 18.27
CA ASP A 349 -1.01 -12.73 17.33
C ASP A 349 -2.36 -12.10 16.95
N PHE A 350 -2.35 -10.84 16.49
CA PHE A 350 -3.55 -10.22 15.92
C PHE A 350 -3.24 -9.35 14.73
N ALA A 351 -4.21 -9.23 13.84
CA ALA A 351 -4.17 -8.36 12.69
C ALA A 351 -5.57 -7.81 12.42
N GLY A 352 -5.65 -6.76 11.61
CA GLY A 352 -6.95 -6.24 11.22
C GLY A 352 -6.87 -5.33 10.03
N VAL A 353 -8.05 -5.03 9.50
CA VAL A 353 -8.23 -4.20 8.32
C VAL A 353 -9.51 -3.40 8.45
N ILE A 354 -9.45 -2.12 8.05
CA ILE A 354 -10.63 -1.30 7.79
C ILE A 354 -10.55 -0.82 6.34
N LEU A 355 -11.59 -1.10 5.57
CA LEU A 355 -11.70 -0.72 4.17
C LEU A 355 -12.80 0.33 4.03
N ALA A 356 -12.43 1.52 3.58
CA ALA A 356 -13.34 2.56 3.13
C ALA A 356 -13.08 2.87 1.65
N GLN A 357 -13.90 3.73 1.05
CA GLN A 357 -13.67 4.31 -0.27
C GLN A 357 -13.99 5.81 -0.25
N ILE A 358 -13.11 6.60 0.35
CA ILE A 358 -13.27 8.05 0.47
C ILE A 358 -11.92 8.76 0.23
N ALA A 359 -11.96 9.91 -0.43
CA ALA A 359 -10.84 10.81 -0.65
C ALA A 359 -11.12 12.20 -0.01
N PRO A 360 -10.07 12.97 0.37
CA PRO A 360 -8.64 12.64 0.21
C PRO A 360 -8.15 11.57 1.20
N PHE A 361 -6.99 11.00 0.91
CA PHE A 361 -6.28 10.11 1.85
C PHE A 361 -6.01 10.81 3.19
N ALA A 362 -5.98 10.02 4.27
CA ALA A 362 -5.92 10.46 5.65
C ALA A 362 -7.17 11.26 6.08
N ASP A 363 -8.36 10.74 5.75
CA ASP A 363 -9.64 11.24 6.26
C ASP A 363 -9.67 11.06 7.80
N PRO A 364 -9.89 12.14 8.58
CA PRO A 364 -9.88 12.07 10.03
C PRO A 364 -10.88 11.08 10.62
N GLY A 365 -12.08 10.98 10.05
CA GLY A 365 -13.11 10.05 10.53
C GLY A 365 -12.70 8.59 10.34
N VAL A 366 -12.04 8.27 9.22
CA VAL A 366 -11.50 6.92 9.01
C VAL A 366 -10.31 6.65 9.94
N LEU A 367 -9.42 7.63 10.15
CA LEU A 367 -8.29 7.47 11.09
C LEU A 367 -8.75 7.26 12.54
N ASP A 368 -9.77 7.98 12.98
CA ASP A 368 -10.37 7.79 14.31
C ASP A 368 -11.01 6.41 14.45
N SER A 369 -11.73 5.97 13.40
CA SER A 369 -12.33 4.63 13.32
C SER A 369 -11.25 3.55 13.33
N PHE A 370 -10.17 3.74 12.58
CA PHE A 370 -9.02 2.84 12.53
C PHE A 370 -8.36 2.70 13.91
N ALA A 371 -8.05 3.83 14.56
CA ALA A 371 -7.46 3.83 15.89
C ALA A 371 -8.39 3.19 16.94
N ALA A 372 -9.71 3.37 16.83
CA ALA A 372 -10.69 2.71 17.69
C ALA A 372 -10.72 1.18 17.45
N LEU A 373 -10.64 0.73 16.20
CA LEU A 373 -10.56 -0.68 15.85
C LEU A 373 -9.27 -1.32 16.39
N GLU A 374 -8.13 -0.63 16.26
CA GLU A 374 -6.85 -1.06 16.82
C GLU A 374 -6.92 -1.18 18.35
N ARG A 375 -7.45 -0.18 19.06
CA ARG A 375 -7.64 -0.24 20.52
C ARG A 375 -8.53 -1.42 20.92
N MET A 376 -9.60 -1.66 20.16
CA MET A 376 -10.48 -2.81 20.38
C MET A 376 -9.72 -4.13 20.22
N ALA A 377 -8.88 -4.26 19.18
CA ALA A 377 -8.06 -5.45 18.99
C ALA A 377 -7.06 -5.64 20.14
N CYS A 378 -6.28 -4.61 20.47
CA CYS A 378 -5.28 -4.64 21.54
C CYS A 378 -5.87 -5.00 22.92
N ALA A 379 -7.09 -4.55 23.23
CA ALA A 379 -7.74 -4.84 24.51
C ALA A 379 -8.25 -6.29 24.63
N ASN A 380 -8.24 -7.06 23.54
CA ASN A 380 -8.70 -8.44 23.46
C ASN A 380 -7.61 -9.40 22.96
N ALA A 381 -6.38 -8.91 22.81
CA ALA A 381 -5.21 -9.67 22.39
C ALA A 381 -4.63 -10.51 23.54
#